data_AF-A0A6G2K1H0-F1
#
_entry.id   AF-A0A6G2K1H0-F1
#
_cell.length_a   1.000
_cell.length_b   1.000
_cell.length_c   1.000
_cell.angle_alpha   90.00
_cell.angle_beta   90.00
_cell.angle_gamma   90.00
#
_symmetry.space_group_name_H-M   'P 1'
#
loop_
_entity.id
_entity.type
_entity.pdbx_description
1 polymer ?
#
loop_
_entity_poly.entity_id
_entity_poly.type
_entity_poly.pdbx_seq_one_letter_code
_entity_poly.pdbx_strand_id
1 'polypeptide(L)'
;MTWLEGVCRYIQDDRPQRNRLLDWLESTFSLTSKAADSRVSFLLKVGLLEMERGVCGVSVPTQRWLDSGDATVLIAQMHSRTQFIGEMLHEVKIAHDTQNALRKRDLLAVANERYGFGWTTTAQIDFRRGWLQSAKLIIANSEKRFEITQLGHALLDRLTLHEPPPARASTDVNQERPRPPRVPDPPTPPESRQHPSPGANGGVGLQDATSDSPATALADELRASSVDSADHARFEAAVRDAFEFLGFRAEQLGGSGKTDVLLDAPRGTGYSYRVTVDAKSVGTSGASKGQLRDQQVDWATLREHREQHRADYSLLIGPNPTGERIFSRGSQYAVAIMSSGELAQLCLQHEKMPLGLGDYKSLFTSGGPVDLSHIDEKIEISIRQRNLVTAVCRALINECSELGPMSARDLRLTLRREFSEQSWTEDEIQDVLLILSSDLVGAVEAAPDAEGGPDTYIPATSLDV
;
A
#
# COMPACT_ATOMS: atom_id res chain seq x y z
N MET A 1 11.38 -3.54 -19.30
CA MET A 1 12.74 -2.98 -19.54
C MET A 1 12.71 -1.73 -20.42
N THR A 2 11.98 -1.71 -21.53
CA THR A 2 11.91 -0.55 -22.46
C THR A 2 11.56 0.78 -21.80
N TRP A 3 10.63 0.79 -20.84
CA TRP A 3 10.29 2.01 -20.08
C TRP A 3 11.50 2.55 -19.29
N LEU A 4 12.16 1.69 -18.50
CA LEU A 4 13.32 2.07 -17.68
C LEU A 4 14.46 2.59 -18.56
N GLU A 5 14.66 1.95 -19.72
CA GLU A 5 15.71 2.34 -20.66
C GLU A 5 15.51 3.77 -21.15
N GLY A 6 14.26 4.14 -21.51
CA GLY A 6 13.93 5.50 -21.91
C GLY A 6 14.19 6.54 -20.81
N VAL A 7 13.83 6.21 -19.56
CA VAL A 7 14.11 7.07 -18.40
C VAL A 7 15.62 7.23 -18.17
N CYS A 8 16.37 6.14 -18.19
CA CYS A 8 17.81 6.17 -17.93
C CYS A 8 18.58 6.90 -19.04
N ARG A 9 18.18 6.76 -20.31
CA ARG A 9 18.75 7.52 -21.43
C ARG A 9 18.50 9.02 -21.29
N TYR A 10 17.26 9.42 -20.98
CA TYR A 10 16.94 10.82 -20.70
C TYR A 10 17.82 11.39 -19.58
N ILE A 11 18.00 10.65 -18.49
CA ILE A 11 18.85 11.08 -17.37
C ILE A 11 20.33 11.17 -17.79
N GLN A 12 20.80 10.25 -18.62
CA GLN A 12 22.19 10.24 -19.11
C GLN A 12 22.49 11.44 -20.01
N ASP A 13 21.54 11.78 -20.89
CA ASP A 13 21.69 12.85 -21.88
C ASP A 13 21.52 14.24 -21.24
N ASP A 14 20.48 14.42 -20.41
CA ASP A 14 20.08 15.76 -19.94
C ASP A 14 20.54 16.09 -18.53
N ARG A 15 20.94 15.08 -17.73
CA ARG A 15 21.30 15.22 -16.30
C ARG A 15 20.35 16.18 -15.55
N PRO A 16 19.04 15.87 -15.52
CA PRO A 16 18.05 16.77 -14.98
C PRO A 16 18.17 16.90 -13.46
N GLN A 17 17.73 18.05 -12.93
CA GLN A 17 17.37 18.12 -11.51
C GLN A 17 16.15 17.26 -11.22
N ARG A 18 15.99 16.78 -9.98
CA ARG A 18 14.89 15.88 -9.59
C ARG A 18 13.52 16.41 -10.01
N ASN A 19 13.21 17.68 -9.76
CA ASN A 19 11.92 18.28 -10.14
C ASN A 19 11.68 18.19 -11.65
N ARG A 20 12.67 18.51 -12.48
CA ARG A 20 12.56 18.40 -13.94
C ARG A 20 12.39 16.96 -14.40
N LEU A 21 13.04 16.00 -13.72
CA LEU A 21 12.81 14.58 -14.00
C LEU A 21 11.37 14.18 -13.70
N LEU A 22 10.78 14.67 -12.60
CA LEU A 22 9.38 14.42 -12.27
C LEU A 22 8.44 15.01 -13.33
N ASP A 23 8.62 16.29 -13.67
CA ASP A 23 7.82 16.97 -14.71
C ASP A 23 7.90 16.23 -16.06
N TRP A 24 9.10 15.76 -16.43
CA TRP A 24 9.31 15.00 -17.65
C TRP A 24 8.63 13.62 -17.60
N LEU A 25 8.68 12.93 -16.46
CA LEU A 25 8.00 11.64 -16.28
C LEU A 25 6.48 11.78 -16.33
N GLU A 26 5.93 12.84 -15.73
CA GLU A 26 4.49 13.15 -15.77
C GLU A 26 4.02 13.38 -17.21
N SER A 27 4.74 14.23 -17.96
CA SER A 27 4.38 14.57 -19.34
C SER A 27 4.63 13.44 -20.34
N THR A 28 5.74 12.71 -20.21
CA THR A 28 6.13 11.67 -21.19
C THR A 28 5.35 10.38 -21.03
N PHE A 29 4.97 10.05 -19.79
CA PHE A 29 4.33 8.77 -19.47
C PHE A 29 2.93 8.92 -18.85
N SER A 30 2.35 10.12 -18.89
CA SER A 30 1.03 10.43 -18.33
C SER A 30 0.90 9.98 -16.86
N LEU A 31 1.98 10.12 -16.10
CA LEU A 31 2.01 9.74 -14.68
C LEU A 31 1.44 10.86 -13.82
N THR A 32 0.81 10.49 -12.71
CA THR A 32 0.54 11.46 -11.65
C THR A 32 1.86 11.86 -11.00
N SER A 33 1.93 13.06 -10.42
CA SER A 33 3.15 13.53 -9.74
C SER A 33 3.59 12.58 -8.63
N LYS A 34 2.63 11.95 -7.96
CA LYS A 34 2.89 10.94 -6.94
C LYS A 34 3.47 9.64 -7.52
N ALA A 35 2.94 9.15 -8.64
CA ALA A 35 3.47 7.96 -9.31
C ALA A 35 4.89 8.22 -9.88
N ALA A 36 5.14 9.41 -10.42
CA ALA A 36 6.47 9.83 -10.86
C ALA A 36 7.45 9.84 -9.67
N ASP A 37 7.06 10.46 -8.56
CA ASP A 37 7.92 10.56 -7.38
C ASP A 37 8.21 9.20 -6.73
N SER A 38 7.19 8.34 -6.62
CA SER A 38 7.33 6.97 -6.12
C SER A 38 8.30 6.16 -6.98
N ARG A 39 8.20 6.25 -8.30
CA ARG A 39 9.11 5.55 -9.23
C ARG A 39 10.55 6.05 -9.13
N VAL A 40 10.76 7.37 -9.09
CA VAL A 40 12.11 7.94 -8.91
C VAL A 40 12.70 7.53 -7.56
N SER A 41 11.92 7.63 -6.50
CA SER A 41 12.32 7.22 -5.15
C SER A 41 12.67 5.74 -5.08
N PHE A 42 11.88 4.88 -5.72
CA PHE A 42 12.16 3.46 -5.84
C PHE A 42 13.50 3.22 -6.55
N LEU A 43 13.71 3.81 -7.73
CA LEU A 43 14.94 3.60 -8.52
C LEU A 43 16.20 4.06 -7.79
N LEU A 44 16.10 5.11 -6.96
CA LEU A 44 17.17 5.54 -6.06
C LEU A 44 17.39 4.52 -4.93
N LYS A 45 16.32 4.06 -4.26
CA LYS A 45 16.41 3.06 -3.18
C LYS A 45 17.10 1.78 -3.65
N VAL A 46 16.73 1.25 -4.82
CA VAL A 46 17.35 0.03 -5.39
C VAL A 46 18.71 0.27 -6.05
N GLY A 47 19.19 1.52 -6.10
CA GLY A 47 20.52 1.86 -6.60
C GLY A 47 20.66 1.78 -8.11
N LEU A 48 19.56 1.94 -8.85
CA LEU A 48 19.58 2.06 -10.32
C LEU A 48 19.83 3.50 -10.76
N LEU A 49 19.41 4.46 -9.94
CA LEU A 49 19.74 5.87 -10.08
C LEU A 49 20.57 6.35 -8.89
N GLU A 50 21.28 7.45 -9.11
CA GLU A 50 22.04 8.18 -8.11
C GLU A 50 21.67 9.66 -8.14
N MET A 51 21.96 10.37 -7.05
CA MET A 51 21.69 11.80 -6.95
C MET A 51 22.91 12.52 -6.38
N GLU A 52 23.45 13.46 -7.15
CA GLU A 52 24.58 14.28 -6.74
C GLU A 52 24.19 15.76 -6.81
N ARG A 53 24.23 16.47 -5.66
CA ARG A 53 23.89 17.90 -5.57
C ARG A 53 22.53 18.25 -6.22
N GLY A 54 21.55 17.35 -6.12
CA GLY A 54 20.19 17.52 -6.66
C GLY A 54 20.03 17.16 -8.14
N VAL A 55 21.11 16.76 -8.81
CA VAL A 55 21.11 16.28 -10.20
C VAL A 55 20.99 14.76 -10.21
N CYS A 56 20.06 14.25 -11.01
CA CYS A 56 19.87 12.82 -11.21
C CYS A 56 20.94 12.26 -12.16
N GLY A 57 21.49 11.10 -11.80
CA GLY A 57 22.41 10.32 -12.62
C GLY A 57 22.03 8.84 -12.65
N VAL A 58 22.54 8.11 -13.62
CA VAL A 58 22.45 6.64 -13.66
C VAL A 58 23.61 6.03 -12.86
N SER A 59 23.35 4.95 -12.13
CA SER A 59 24.42 4.24 -11.41
C SER A 59 25.33 3.45 -12.35
N VAL A 60 26.51 3.04 -11.88
CA VAL A 60 27.46 2.24 -12.68
C VAL A 60 26.84 0.93 -13.20
N PRO A 61 26.09 0.14 -12.41
CA PRO A 61 25.38 -1.04 -12.94
C PRO A 61 24.36 -0.70 -14.03
N THR A 62 23.63 0.41 -13.87
CA THR A 62 22.66 0.88 -14.88
C THR A 62 23.36 1.28 -16.17
N GLN A 63 24.50 1.98 -16.09
CA GLN A 63 25.29 2.31 -17.27
C GLN A 63 25.75 1.05 -18.01
N ARG A 64 26.27 0.06 -17.28
CA ARG A 64 26.69 -1.23 -17.86
C ARG A 64 25.54 -1.93 -18.58
N TRP A 65 24.34 -1.88 -18.02
CA TRP A 65 23.16 -2.42 -18.67
C TRP A 65 22.81 -1.65 -19.95
N LEU A 66 22.82 -0.31 -19.93
CA LEU A 66 22.55 0.50 -21.12
C LEU A 66 23.55 0.20 -22.26
N ASP A 67 24.83 -0.02 -21.92
CA ASP A 67 25.89 -0.26 -22.89
C ASP A 67 25.84 -1.69 -23.47
N SER A 68 25.49 -2.68 -22.66
CA SER A 68 25.58 -4.11 -23.03
C SER A 68 24.23 -4.77 -23.35
N GLY A 69 23.12 -4.16 -22.92
CA GLY A 69 21.79 -4.77 -22.92
C GLY A 69 21.60 -5.90 -21.89
N ASP A 70 22.63 -6.22 -21.08
CA ASP A 70 22.57 -7.31 -20.10
C ASP A 70 21.77 -6.89 -18.87
N ALA A 71 20.48 -7.25 -18.81
CA ALA A 71 19.62 -6.91 -17.69
C ALA A 71 19.98 -7.62 -16.37
N THR A 72 20.87 -8.63 -16.40
CA THR A 72 21.24 -9.37 -15.19
C THR A 72 22.00 -8.51 -14.19
N VAL A 73 22.76 -7.50 -14.65
CA VAL A 73 23.45 -6.57 -13.75
C VAL A 73 22.48 -5.69 -12.96
N LEU A 74 21.32 -5.36 -13.52
CA LEU A 74 20.27 -4.64 -12.79
C LEU A 74 19.68 -5.52 -11.70
N ILE A 75 19.40 -6.79 -12.00
CA ILE A 75 18.82 -7.73 -11.04
C ILE A 75 19.80 -8.01 -9.90
N ALA A 76 21.10 -8.18 -10.21
CA ALA A 76 22.14 -8.30 -9.19
C ALA A 76 22.23 -7.05 -8.30
N GLN A 77 22.13 -5.85 -8.90
CA GLN A 77 22.11 -4.60 -8.15
C GLN A 77 20.88 -4.52 -7.23
N MET A 78 19.69 -4.87 -7.72
CA MET A 78 18.47 -4.93 -6.90
C MET A 78 18.59 -5.95 -5.78
N HIS A 79 19.09 -7.15 -6.07
CA HIS A 79 19.35 -8.20 -5.08
C HIS A 79 20.24 -7.73 -3.93
N SER A 80 21.28 -6.95 -4.24
CA SER A 80 22.18 -6.40 -3.21
C SER A 80 21.51 -5.41 -2.25
N ARG A 81 20.33 -4.88 -2.59
CA ARG A 81 19.62 -3.84 -1.83
C ARG A 81 18.20 -4.20 -1.44
N THR A 82 17.70 -5.34 -1.89
CA THR A 82 16.30 -5.75 -1.70
C THR A 82 16.25 -7.24 -1.43
N GLN A 83 15.67 -7.59 -0.27
CA GLN A 83 15.51 -8.99 0.11
C GLN A 83 14.55 -9.73 -0.82
N PHE A 84 14.77 -11.03 -0.96
CA PHE A 84 13.93 -11.97 -1.68
C PHE A 84 13.93 -11.81 -3.21
N ILE A 85 15.00 -11.28 -3.80
CA ILE A 85 15.16 -11.23 -5.27
C ILE A 85 15.81 -12.53 -5.75
N GLY A 86 17.06 -12.76 -5.35
CA GLY A 86 17.79 -13.99 -5.65
C GLY A 86 17.18 -15.20 -4.96
N GLU A 87 16.64 -15.02 -3.75
CA GLU A 87 15.97 -16.10 -3.02
C GLU A 87 14.70 -16.55 -3.75
N MET A 88 13.89 -15.62 -4.26
CA MET A 88 12.73 -15.98 -5.08
C MET A 88 13.14 -16.76 -6.33
N LEU A 89 14.23 -16.36 -6.99
CA LEU A 89 14.78 -17.08 -8.14
C LEU A 89 15.26 -18.50 -7.75
N HIS A 90 15.87 -18.64 -6.58
CA HIS A 90 16.29 -19.92 -6.01
C HIS A 90 15.12 -20.85 -5.69
N GLU A 91 14.04 -20.35 -5.09
CA GLU A 91 12.85 -21.16 -4.80
C GLU A 91 12.17 -21.64 -6.09
N VAL A 92 12.11 -20.79 -7.12
CA VAL A 92 11.62 -21.19 -8.46
C VAL A 92 12.51 -22.28 -9.07
N LYS A 93 13.82 -22.23 -8.87
CA LYS A 93 14.75 -23.29 -9.29
C LYS A 93 14.47 -24.61 -8.57
N ILE A 94 14.39 -24.60 -7.24
CA ILE A 94 14.11 -25.82 -6.44
C ILE A 94 12.79 -26.46 -6.91
N ALA A 95 11.77 -25.64 -7.09
CA ALA A 95 10.46 -26.06 -7.57
C ALA A 95 10.50 -26.69 -8.97
N HIS A 96 11.29 -26.12 -9.87
CA HIS A 96 11.53 -26.68 -11.20
C HIS A 96 12.23 -28.03 -11.13
N ASP A 97 13.31 -28.14 -10.36
CA ASP A 97 14.11 -29.35 -10.19
C ASP A 97 13.29 -30.51 -9.57
N THR A 98 12.31 -30.18 -8.73
CA THR A 98 11.42 -31.13 -8.04
C THR A 98 10.10 -31.39 -8.76
N GLN A 99 9.94 -30.88 -10.00
CA GLN A 99 8.71 -30.97 -10.80
C GLN A 99 7.45 -30.41 -10.09
N ASN A 100 7.64 -29.46 -9.18
CA ASN A 100 6.58 -28.81 -8.40
C ASN A 100 6.57 -27.29 -8.62
N ALA A 101 6.31 -26.87 -9.86
CA ALA A 101 6.41 -25.46 -10.24
C ALA A 101 5.43 -24.55 -9.45
N LEU A 102 5.97 -23.46 -8.90
CA LEU A 102 5.28 -22.58 -7.96
C LEU A 102 4.41 -21.53 -8.66
N ARG A 103 3.27 -21.21 -8.07
CA ARG A 103 2.43 -20.05 -8.40
C ARG A 103 2.72 -18.90 -7.44
N LYS A 104 2.11 -17.74 -7.69
CA LYS A 104 2.26 -16.54 -6.86
C LYS A 104 1.94 -16.79 -5.38
N ARG A 105 0.87 -17.52 -5.10
CA ARG A 105 0.43 -17.83 -3.72
C ARG A 105 1.42 -18.74 -3.00
N ASP A 106 1.99 -19.69 -3.73
CA ASP A 106 2.99 -20.62 -3.18
C ASP A 106 4.28 -19.87 -2.83
N LEU A 107 4.74 -18.97 -3.70
CA LEU A 107 5.89 -18.11 -3.42
C LEU A 107 5.64 -17.16 -2.24
N LEU A 108 4.42 -16.66 -2.06
CA LEU A 108 4.05 -15.88 -0.88
C LEU A 108 4.11 -16.73 0.40
N ALA A 109 3.63 -17.98 0.35
CA ALA A 109 3.75 -18.90 1.47
C ALA A 109 5.21 -19.17 1.81
N VAL A 110 6.06 -19.48 0.82
CA VAL A 110 7.50 -19.70 1.01
C VAL A 110 8.18 -18.45 1.62
N ALA A 111 7.88 -17.26 1.10
CA ALA A 111 8.40 -16.00 1.64
C ALA A 111 8.09 -15.82 3.14
N ASN A 112 6.90 -16.22 3.57
CA ASN A 112 6.48 -16.09 4.97
C ASN A 112 7.00 -17.21 5.85
N GLU A 113 6.87 -18.46 5.41
CA GLU A 113 7.18 -19.64 6.21
C GLU A 113 8.69 -19.86 6.34
N ARG A 114 9.43 -19.67 5.24
CA ARG A 114 10.88 -19.91 5.21
C ARG A 114 11.66 -18.65 5.58
N TYR A 115 11.25 -17.48 5.08
CA TYR A 115 12.02 -16.25 5.24
C TYR A 115 11.43 -15.27 6.26
N GLY A 116 10.25 -15.55 6.82
CA GLY A 116 9.69 -14.79 7.94
C GLY A 116 9.18 -13.38 7.59
N PHE A 117 8.90 -13.10 6.32
CA PHE A 117 8.57 -11.74 5.88
C PHE A 117 7.22 -11.19 6.35
N GLY A 118 6.28 -12.07 6.73
CA GLY A 118 4.96 -11.65 7.22
C GLY A 118 4.09 -10.91 6.20
N TRP A 119 4.35 -11.09 4.91
CA TRP A 119 3.60 -10.47 3.82
C TRP A 119 2.19 -11.05 3.70
N THR A 120 1.20 -10.18 3.59
CA THR A 120 -0.21 -10.58 3.52
C THR A 120 -0.77 -10.58 2.10
N THR A 121 0.01 -10.12 1.11
CA THR A 121 -0.44 -9.97 -0.28
C THR A 121 0.60 -10.48 -1.27
N THR A 122 0.16 -10.85 -2.48
CA THR A 122 1.07 -11.27 -3.56
C THR A 122 1.73 -10.09 -4.28
N ALA A 123 1.44 -8.83 -3.92
CA ALA A 123 2.01 -7.66 -4.58
C ALA A 123 3.55 -7.66 -4.54
N GLN A 124 4.11 -8.03 -3.39
CA GLN A 124 5.55 -8.17 -3.19
C GLN A 124 6.18 -9.24 -4.09
N ILE A 125 5.44 -10.32 -4.36
CA ILE A 125 5.84 -11.36 -5.32
C ILE A 125 5.70 -10.84 -6.74
N ASP A 126 4.61 -10.15 -7.05
CA ASP A 126 4.32 -9.63 -8.39
C ASP A 126 5.33 -8.59 -8.85
N PHE A 127 5.77 -7.74 -7.93
CA PHE A 127 6.84 -6.78 -8.15
C PHE A 127 8.14 -7.46 -8.57
N ARG A 128 8.63 -8.40 -7.74
CA ARG A 128 9.89 -9.13 -7.96
C ARG A 128 9.83 -9.97 -9.22
N ARG A 129 8.72 -10.70 -9.39
CA ARG A 129 8.41 -11.45 -10.60
C ARG A 129 8.46 -10.57 -11.84
N GLY A 130 7.88 -9.37 -11.81
CA GLY A 130 7.87 -8.45 -12.95
C GLY A 130 9.28 -8.11 -13.44
N TRP A 131 10.21 -7.85 -12.51
CA TRP A 131 11.62 -7.61 -12.82
C TRP A 131 12.32 -8.86 -13.36
N LEU A 132 12.17 -10.00 -12.69
CA LEU A 132 12.77 -11.27 -13.11
C LEU A 132 12.28 -11.72 -14.50
N GLN A 133 10.98 -11.56 -14.79
CA GLN A 133 10.39 -11.85 -16.10
C GLN A 133 10.85 -10.86 -17.17
N SER A 134 10.89 -9.57 -16.84
CA SER A 134 11.38 -8.53 -17.77
C SER A 134 12.85 -8.72 -18.13
N ALA A 135 13.65 -9.26 -17.20
CA ALA A 135 15.04 -9.66 -17.41
C ALA A 135 15.20 -11.08 -18.01
N LYS A 136 14.09 -11.77 -18.33
CA LYS A 136 14.06 -13.13 -18.89
C LYS A 136 14.72 -14.21 -18.02
N LEU A 137 14.76 -13.99 -16.70
CA LEU A 137 15.32 -14.93 -15.73
C LEU A 137 14.33 -16.02 -15.31
N ILE A 138 13.04 -15.69 -15.38
CA ILE A 138 11.94 -16.64 -15.19
C ILE A 138 10.90 -16.46 -16.29
N ILE A 139 10.15 -17.51 -16.58
CA ILE A 139 8.97 -17.51 -17.45
C ILE A 139 7.76 -18.02 -16.67
N ALA A 140 6.55 -17.71 -17.15
CA ALA A 140 5.33 -18.34 -16.67
C ALA A 140 4.79 -19.27 -17.75
N ASN A 141 4.49 -20.51 -17.38
CA ASN A 141 3.86 -21.47 -18.29
C ASN A 141 2.36 -21.23 -18.43
N SER A 142 1.68 -22.05 -19.25
CA SER A 142 0.23 -21.95 -19.50
C SER A 142 -0.63 -22.04 -18.24
N GLU A 143 -0.14 -22.68 -17.19
CA GLU A 143 -0.82 -22.80 -15.89
C GLU A 143 -0.47 -21.69 -14.89
N LYS A 144 0.16 -20.60 -15.36
CA LYS A 144 0.64 -19.49 -14.52
C LYS A 144 1.66 -19.93 -13.45
N ARG A 145 2.38 -21.04 -13.68
CA ARG A 145 3.49 -21.49 -12.81
C ARG A 145 4.82 -20.96 -13.31
N PHE A 146 5.70 -20.64 -12.39
CA PHE A 146 7.00 -20.05 -12.72
C PHE A 146 8.06 -21.11 -12.96
N GLU A 147 8.84 -20.90 -14.01
CA GLU A 147 9.97 -21.73 -14.39
C GLU A 147 11.20 -20.84 -14.55
N ILE A 148 12.34 -21.31 -14.05
CA ILE A 148 13.61 -20.62 -14.17
C ILE A 148 14.23 -20.86 -15.56
N THR A 149 14.80 -19.82 -16.18
CA THR A 149 15.48 -19.95 -17.47
C THR A 149 16.95 -20.31 -17.31
N GLN A 150 17.64 -20.64 -18.40
CA GLN A 150 19.09 -20.84 -18.38
C GLN A 150 19.84 -19.56 -17.92
N LEU A 151 19.34 -18.38 -18.29
CA LEU A 151 19.90 -17.10 -17.83
C LEU A 151 19.67 -16.90 -16.33
N GLY A 152 18.49 -17.31 -15.84
CA GLY A 152 18.17 -17.35 -14.40
C GLY A 152 19.18 -18.19 -13.62
N HIS A 153 19.46 -19.40 -14.09
CA HIS A 153 20.47 -20.28 -13.48
C HIS A 153 21.85 -19.62 -13.43
N ALA A 154 22.32 -19.12 -14.57
CA ALA A 154 23.65 -18.52 -14.68
C ALA A 154 23.85 -17.29 -13.77
N LEU A 155 22.80 -16.49 -13.57
CA LEU A 155 22.83 -15.39 -12.61
C LEU A 155 22.83 -15.92 -11.18
N LEU A 156 21.94 -16.87 -10.87
CA LEU A 156 21.76 -17.40 -9.52
C LEU A 156 23.06 -18.00 -8.95
N ASP A 157 23.84 -18.70 -9.77
CA ASP A 157 25.14 -19.28 -9.39
C ASP A 157 26.17 -18.23 -8.94
N ARG A 158 25.92 -16.95 -9.25
CA ARG A 158 26.79 -15.81 -8.93
C ARG A 158 26.25 -14.95 -7.79
N LEU A 159 25.02 -15.20 -7.32
CA LEU A 159 24.41 -14.42 -6.25
C LEU A 159 24.74 -15.02 -4.88
N THR A 160 25.10 -14.16 -3.92
CA THR A 160 25.11 -14.55 -2.51
C THR A 160 23.70 -14.39 -1.97
N LEU A 161 23.05 -15.51 -1.66
CA LEU A 161 21.69 -15.52 -1.14
C LEU A 161 21.67 -15.22 0.36
N HIS A 162 20.62 -14.55 0.79
CA HIS A 162 20.31 -14.35 2.20
C HIS A 162 19.79 -15.66 2.80
N GLU A 163 20.42 -16.09 3.88
CA GLU A 163 19.95 -17.25 4.62
C GLU A 163 18.63 -16.93 5.33
N PRO A 164 17.66 -17.85 5.34
CA PRO A 164 16.47 -17.67 6.15
C PRO A 164 16.86 -17.55 7.63
N PRO A 165 16.13 -16.73 8.41
CA PRO A 165 16.38 -16.63 9.84
C PRO A 165 16.30 -18.02 10.47
N PRO A 166 17.13 -18.31 11.49
CA PRO A 166 17.13 -19.62 12.15
C PRO A 166 15.70 -19.94 12.60
N ALA A 167 15.24 -21.15 12.27
CA ALA A 167 13.91 -21.61 12.61
C ALA A 167 13.67 -21.32 14.10
N ARG A 168 12.68 -20.47 14.39
CA ARG A 168 12.23 -20.32 15.77
C ARG A 168 11.80 -21.72 16.19
N ALA A 169 12.53 -22.32 17.14
CA ALA A 169 12.09 -23.53 17.79
C ALA A 169 10.63 -23.31 18.13
N SER A 170 9.77 -24.18 17.60
CA SER A 170 8.35 -24.20 17.90
C SER A 170 8.26 -24.29 19.42
N THR A 171 8.07 -23.15 20.07
CA THR A 171 7.59 -23.13 21.44
C THR A 171 6.23 -23.77 21.33
N ASP A 172 6.12 -25.00 21.84
CA ASP A 172 4.89 -25.74 22.01
C ASP A 172 3.84 -24.81 22.64
N VAL A 173 2.98 -24.22 21.81
CA VAL A 173 1.87 -23.37 22.28
C VAL A 173 0.72 -24.31 22.63
N ASN A 174 0.97 -25.19 23.60
CA ASN A 174 -0.05 -25.93 24.31
C ASN A 174 0.01 -25.65 25.82
N GLN A 175 0.41 -24.43 26.18
CA GLN A 175 0.04 -23.85 27.46
C GLN A 175 -1.27 -23.10 27.24
N GLU A 176 -2.35 -23.60 27.85
CA GLU A 176 -3.60 -22.87 28.01
C GLU A 176 -3.28 -21.45 28.48
N ARG A 177 -3.55 -20.45 27.63
CA ARG A 177 -3.61 -19.07 28.08
C ARG A 177 -4.67 -19.01 29.18
N PRO A 178 -4.39 -18.42 30.36
CA PRO A 178 -5.42 -18.16 31.34
C PRO A 178 -6.49 -17.31 30.67
N ARG A 179 -7.76 -17.72 30.77
CA ARG A 179 -8.87 -16.89 30.32
C ARG A 179 -8.74 -15.52 31.01
N PRO A 180 -8.86 -14.40 30.28
CA PRO A 180 -8.88 -13.10 30.94
C PRO A 180 -10.03 -13.07 31.95
N PRO A 181 -9.85 -12.42 33.11
CA PRO A 181 -10.93 -12.25 34.07
C PRO A 181 -12.12 -11.58 33.37
N ARG A 182 -13.34 -12.06 33.61
CA ARG A 182 -14.56 -11.42 33.13
C ARG A 182 -14.56 -9.97 33.61
N VAL A 183 -14.46 -9.04 32.68
CA VAL A 183 -14.79 -7.63 32.91
C VAL A 183 -16.32 -7.58 33.09
N PRO A 184 -16.85 -6.98 34.17
CA PRO A 184 -18.29 -6.75 34.30
C PRO A 184 -18.78 -5.90 33.12
N ASP A 185 -19.93 -6.28 32.54
CA ASP A 185 -20.52 -5.54 31.43
C ASP A 185 -20.70 -4.05 31.81
N PRO A 186 -20.39 -3.11 30.90
CA PRO A 186 -20.68 -1.71 31.13
C PRO A 186 -22.21 -1.51 31.25
N PRO A 187 -22.66 -0.54 32.08
CA PRO A 187 -24.08 -0.28 32.23
C PRO A 187 -24.69 0.17 30.90
N THR A 188 -25.87 -0.38 30.61
CA THR A 188 -26.68 -0.10 29.43
C THR A 188 -26.89 1.41 29.25
N PRO A 189 -26.64 1.99 28.06
CA PRO A 189 -27.00 3.39 27.78
C PRO A 189 -28.53 3.56 27.82
N PRO A 190 -29.05 4.70 28.29
CA PRO A 190 -30.48 4.98 28.26
C PRO A 190 -30.97 5.14 26.82
N GLU A 191 -32.10 4.49 26.52
CA GLU A 191 -32.81 4.55 25.24
C GLU A 191 -33.35 5.95 24.92
N SER A 192 -33.39 6.23 23.61
CA SER A 192 -34.29 7.17 22.91
C SER A 192 -33.90 8.65 22.82
N ARG A 193 -33.25 9.00 21.70
CA ARG A 193 -33.66 10.18 20.90
C ARG A 193 -33.88 9.76 19.46
N GLN A 194 -35.12 9.84 19.03
CA GLN A 194 -35.56 9.63 17.65
C GLN A 194 -34.92 10.72 16.77
N HIS A 195 -34.18 10.31 15.73
CA HIS A 195 -33.88 11.16 14.58
C HIS A 195 -34.73 10.69 13.39
N PRO A 196 -35.32 11.60 12.62
CA PRO A 196 -36.24 11.27 11.53
C PRO A 196 -35.49 10.74 10.31
N SER A 197 -36.09 9.75 9.64
CA SER A 197 -35.65 9.26 8.33
C SER A 197 -35.71 10.38 7.27
N PRO A 198 -34.70 10.54 6.40
CA PRO A 198 -34.85 11.35 5.20
C PRO A 198 -35.56 10.53 4.12
N GLY A 199 -36.74 11.00 3.73
CA GLY A 199 -37.46 10.50 2.56
C GLY A 199 -36.74 10.85 1.26
N ALA A 200 -37.00 10.02 0.26
CA ALA A 200 -36.62 10.22 -1.12
C ALA A 200 -37.12 11.57 -1.68
N ASN A 201 -36.23 12.30 -2.35
CA ASN A 201 -36.55 13.00 -3.60
C ASN A 201 -35.25 13.44 -4.29
N GLY A 202 -35.18 13.17 -5.59
CA GLY A 202 -34.10 13.55 -6.47
C GLY A 202 -34.03 15.06 -6.73
N GLY A 203 -32.86 15.49 -7.20
CA GLY A 203 -32.61 16.86 -7.62
C GLY A 203 -31.13 17.08 -7.91
N VAL A 204 -30.76 16.95 -9.18
CA VAL A 204 -29.44 17.30 -9.73
C VAL A 204 -29.17 18.79 -9.50
N GLY A 205 -28.00 19.12 -8.96
CA GLY A 205 -27.55 20.50 -8.78
C GLY A 205 -26.04 20.59 -8.59
N LEU A 206 -25.30 20.75 -9.69
CA LEU A 206 -23.92 21.22 -9.69
C LEU A 206 -23.91 22.70 -9.28
N GLN A 207 -23.40 23.02 -8.09
CA GLN A 207 -22.93 24.37 -7.74
C GLN A 207 -21.71 24.29 -6.82
N ASP A 208 -20.66 25.03 -7.20
CA ASP A 208 -19.43 25.26 -6.46
C ASP A 208 -19.69 25.81 -5.04
N ALA A 209 -19.17 25.11 -4.04
CA ALA A 209 -18.94 25.60 -2.69
C ALA A 209 -17.59 25.05 -2.21
N THR A 210 -16.75 25.90 -1.65
CA THR A 210 -15.44 25.56 -1.05
C THR A 210 -15.56 24.33 -0.13
N SER A 211 -14.76 23.29 -0.38
CA SER A 211 -14.90 21.96 0.19
C SER A 211 -14.51 21.86 1.68
N ASP A 212 -15.48 21.93 2.59
CA ASP A 212 -15.30 21.55 4.00
C ASP A 212 -15.60 20.06 4.18
N SER A 213 -14.73 19.18 3.67
CA SER A 213 -14.85 17.74 3.95
C SER A 213 -14.31 17.42 5.36
N PRO A 214 -14.87 16.44 6.10
CA PRO A 214 -14.35 16.05 7.41
C PRO A 214 -12.86 15.72 7.40
N ALA A 215 -12.37 15.07 6.34
CA ALA A 215 -10.94 14.79 6.20
C ALA A 215 -10.10 16.05 5.97
N THR A 216 -10.63 17.06 5.28
CA THR A 216 -9.95 18.35 5.08
C THR A 216 -9.81 19.11 6.39
N ALA A 217 -10.88 19.17 7.19
CA ALA A 217 -10.84 19.77 8.52
C ALA A 217 -9.82 19.08 9.44
N LEU A 218 -9.79 17.74 9.47
CA LEU A 218 -8.80 16.97 10.22
C LEU A 218 -7.37 17.22 9.73
N ALA A 219 -7.16 17.25 8.41
CA ALA A 219 -5.87 17.49 7.80
C ALA A 219 -5.30 18.87 8.15
N ASP A 220 -6.15 19.90 8.14
CA ASP A 220 -5.75 21.26 8.49
C ASP A 220 -5.49 21.41 9.99
N GLU A 221 -6.32 20.78 10.83
CA GLU A 221 -6.13 20.77 12.28
C GLU A 221 -4.84 20.05 12.70
N LEU A 222 -4.52 18.89 12.10
CA LEU A 222 -3.25 18.18 12.32
C LEU A 222 -2.05 19.05 11.98
N ARG A 223 -2.09 19.76 10.85
CA ARG A 223 -0.98 20.63 10.42
C ARG A 223 -0.83 21.82 11.35
N ALA A 224 -1.93 22.49 11.68
CA ALA A 224 -1.92 23.69 12.51
C ALA A 224 -1.48 23.39 13.95
N SER A 225 -2.05 22.37 14.59
CA SER A 225 -1.76 22.00 15.98
C SER A 225 -0.36 21.41 16.16
N SER A 226 0.19 20.72 15.15
CA SER A 226 1.53 20.13 15.24
C SER A 226 2.66 21.15 15.44
N VAL A 227 2.46 22.41 15.06
CA VAL A 227 3.45 23.48 15.22
C VAL A 227 3.14 24.45 16.38
N ASP A 228 2.09 24.19 17.13
CA ASP A 228 1.71 24.95 18.32
C ASP A 228 2.20 24.24 19.58
N SER A 229 3.46 24.50 19.97
CA SER A 229 4.03 23.89 21.17
C SER A 229 3.46 24.41 22.49
N ALA A 230 2.63 25.46 22.46
CA ALA A 230 1.94 25.94 23.66
C ALA A 230 0.74 25.07 24.03
N ASP A 231 0.19 24.33 23.06
CA ASP A 231 -1.00 23.49 23.22
C ASP A 231 -0.77 22.08 22.67
N HIS A 232 0.04 21.28 23.39
CA HIS A 232 0.31 19.89 23.01
C HIS A 232 -0.97 19.03 23.05
N ALA A 233 -1.87 19.29 24.01
CA ALA A 233 -3.12 18.54 24.16
C ALA A 233 -4.04 18.67 22.94
N ARG A 234 -4.04 19.83 22.27
CA ARG A 234 -4.75 20.01 21.00
C ARG A 234 -4.20 19.12 19.89
N PHE A 235 -2.88 18.99 19.78
CA PHE A 235 -2.26 18.10 18.78
C PHE A 235 -2.53 16.62 19.08
N GLU A 236 -2.47 16.22 20.35
CA GLU A 236 -2.83 14.86 20.77
C GLU A 236 -4.28 14.51 20.39
N ALA A 237 -5.22 15.44 20.62
CA ALA A 237 -6.62 15.27 20.24
C ALA A 237 -6.80 15.15 18.72
N ALA A 238 -6.12 16.01 17.94
CA ALA A 238 -6.14 15.94 16.47
C ALA A 238 -5.61 14.59 15.95
N VAL A 239 -4.55 14.06 16.56
CA VAL A 239 -4.00 12.73 16.24
C VAL A 239 -5.00 11.62 16.57
N ARG A 240 -5.65 11.67 17.75
CA ARG A 240 -6.70 10.72 18.11
C ARG A 240 -7.82 10.72 17.06
N ASP A 241 -8.37 11.89 16.77
CA ASP A 241 -9.52 12.05 15.87
C ASP A 241 -9.19 11.60 14.44
N ALA A 242 -7.95 11.85 13.99
CA ALA A 242 -7.47 11.36 12.71
C ALA A 242 -7.43 9.83 12.64
N PHE A 243 -6.92 9.14 13.67
CA PHE A 243 -6.93 7.68 13.68
C PHE A 243 -8.33 7.09 13.87
N GLU A 244 -9.21 7.75 14.62
CA GLU A 244 -10.61 7.37 14.71
C GLU A 244 -11.30 7.48 13.33
N PHE A 245 -11.02 8.54 12.57
CA PHE A 245 -11.48 8.68 11.19
C PHE A 245 -10.94 7.58 10.26
N LEU A 246 -9.72 7.10 10.47
CA LEU A 246 -9.15 5.95 9.74
C LEU A 246 -9.73 4.58 10.19
N GLY A 247 -10.64 4.58 11.17
CA GLY A 247 -11.37 3.40 11.65
C GLY A 247 -10.76 2.71 12.86
N PHE A 248 -9.72 3.29 13.50
CA PHE A 248 -9.18 2.75 14.74
C PHE A 248 -10.08 3.11 15.93
N ARG A 249 -10.01 2.33 17.01
CA ARG A 249 -10.46 2.82 18.32
C ARG A 249 -9.30 3.58 18.94
N ALA A 250 -9.44 4.90 19.04
CA ALA A 250 -8.38 5.78 19.55
C ALA A 250 -8.78 6.37 20.91
N GLU A 251 -7.98 6.14 21.94
CA GLU A 251 -8.18 6.69 23.28
C GLU A 251 -7.06 7.69 23.60
N GLN A 252 -7.42 8.91 24.01
CA GLN A 252 -6.45 9.87 24.52
C GLN A 252 -6.20 9.57 26.01
N LEU A 253 -4.97 9.23 26.35
CA LEU A 253 -4.59 8.84 27.71
C LEU A 253 -4.00 10.00 28.51
N GLY A 254 -3.29 10.93 27.85
CA GLY A 254 -2.91 12.28 28.32
C GLY A 254 -2.19 12.39 29.68
N GLY A 255 -1.15 13.24 29.72
CA GLY A 255 -0.52 13.70 30.96
C GLY A 255 0.99 13.45 31.02
N SER A 256 1.68 14.24 31.86
CA SER A 256 3.14 14.21 31.95
C SER A 256 3.67 12.80 32.23
N GLY A 257 4.47 12.27 31.30
CA GLY A 257 5.10 10.94 31.40
C GLY A 257 4.23 9.76 30.97
N LYS A 258 3.06 10.00 30.36
CA LYS A 258 2.18 8.95 29.80
C LYS A 258 2.18 8.98 28.28
N THR A 259 1.71 7.88 27.68
CA THR A 259 1.39 7.83 26.25
C THR A 259 0.28 8.81 25.95
N ASP A 260 0.38 9.50 24.82
CA ASP A 260 -0.62 10.50 24.44
C ASP A 260 -1.90 9.83 23.94
N VAL A 261 -1.76 8.90 22.98
CA VAL A 261 -2.89 8.21 22.34
C VAL A 261 -2.63 6.70 22.26
N LEU A 262 -3.64 5.90 22.59
CA LEU A 262 -3.64 4.45 22.43
C LEU A 262 -4.59 4.06 21.30
N LEU A 263 -4.07 3.33 20.31
CA LEU A 263 -4.86 2.81 19.20
C LEU A 263 -5.11 1.32 19.38
N ASP A 264 -6.37 0.93 19.29
CA ASP A 264 -6.80 -0.45 19.12
C ASP A 264 -7.33 -0.65 17.69
N ALA A 265 -6.79 -1.64 16.99
CA ALA A 265 -7.31 -2.09 15.69
C ALA A 265 -8.11 -3.39 15.88
N PRO A 266 -9.43 -3.32 16.19
CA PRO A 266 -10.23 -4.51 16.45
C PRO A 266 -10.52 -5.27 15.15
N ARG A 267 -9.81 -6.38 14.93
CA ARG A 267 -9.98 -7.23 13.73
C ARG A 267 -10.33 -8.68 14.06
N GLY A 268 -10.64 -8.96 15.33
CA GLY A 268 -10.88 -10.30 15.84
C GLY A 268 -9.61 -10.98 16.36
N THR A 269 -9.80 -12.08 17.09
CA THR A 269 -8.73 -12.80 17.78
C THR A 269 -7.61 -13.21 16.82
N GLY A 270 -6.37 -12.83 17.14
CA GLY A 270 -5.19 -13.13 16.32
C GLY A 270 -4.91 -12.14 15.18
N TYR A 271 -5.85 -11.23 14.87
CA TYR A 271 -5.71 -10.23 13.80
C TYR A 271 -5.70 -8.79 14.31
N SER A 272 -6.22 -8.56 15.52
CA SER A 272 -6.14 -7.28 16.20
C SER A 272 -4.68 -6.93 16.53
N TYR A 273 -4.40 -5.64 16.59
CA TYR A 273 -3.14 -5.12 17.08
C TYR A 273 -3.35 -3.79 17.79
N ARG A 274 -2.38 -3.41 18.62
CA ARG A 274 -2.42 -2.19 19.42
C ARG A 274 -1.17 -1.34 19.19
N VAL A 275 -1.34 -0.03 19.17
CA VAL A 275 -0.26 0.93 18.93
C VAL A 275 -0.27 2.01 20.01
N THR A 276 0.87 2.25 20.66
CA THR A 276 1.06 3.48 21.44
C THR A 276 1.50 4.60 20.53
N VAL A 277 0.86 5.76 20.61
CA VAL A 277 1.19 6.93 19.79
C VAL A 277 1.62 8.07 20.71
N ASP A 278 2.76 8.66 20.40
CA ASP A 278 3.31 9.86 21.03
C ASP A 278 3.27 11.01 20.01
N ALA A 279 2.59 12.08 20.36
CA ALA A 279 2.30 13.22 19.51
C ALA A 279 3.10 14.44 19.99
N LYS A 280 4.20 14.73 19.29
CA LYS A 280 5.09 15.83 19.65
C LYS A 280 4.84 17.08 18.80
N SER A 281 4.26 18.12 19.40
CA SER A 281 4.21 19.45 18.77
C SER A 281 5.53 20.21 18.94
N VAL A 282 5.91 21.01 17.94
CA VAL A 282 7.17 21.78 17.94
C VAL A 282 6.91 23.20 17.46
N GLY A 283 7.24 24.19 18.30
CA GLY A 283 7.04 25.60 18.00
C GLY A 283 7.77 26.06 16.73
N THR A 284 7.16 27.02 16.03
CA THR A 284 7.72 27.66 14.82
C THR A 284 8.86 28.64 15.14
N SER A 285 9.05 29.00 16.40
CA SER A 285 10.13 29.86 16.90
C SER A 285 11.21 29.05 17.63
N GLY A 286 12.46 29.51 17.59
CA GLY A 286 13.60 28.85 18.25
C GLY A 286 14.44 27.93 17.35
N ALA A 287 15.36 27.17 17.96
CA ALA A 287 16.42 26.43 17.26
C ALA A 287 15.92 25.27 16.35
N SER A 288 14.69 24.81 16.59
CA SER A 288 14.07 23.69 15.87
C SER A 288 13.12 24.12 14.75
N LYS A 289 12.70 25.40 14.68
CA LYS A 289 11.84 25.99 13.62
C LYS A 289 10.73 25.05 13.08
N GLY A 290 9.91 24.46 13.96
CA GLY A 290 8.82 23.56 13.54
C GLY A 290 9.27 22.21 12.96
N GLN A 291 10.47 21.74 13.33
CA GLN A 291 10.99 20.43 12.93
C GLN A 291 11.18 19.53 14.15
N LEU A 292 10.71 18.29 14.06
CA LEU A 292 10.97 17.27 15.07
C LEU A 292 12.37 16.66 14.89
N ARG A 293 13.21 16.75 15.93
CA ARG A 293 14.59 16.22 15.96
C ARG A 293 14.78 15.23 17.11
N ASP A 294 15.79 14.36 16.96
CA ASP A 294 16.15 13.32 17.93
C ASP A 294 16.24 13.78 19.39
N GLN A 295 16.86 14.95 19.65
CA GLN A 295 17.09 15.45 21.01
C GLN A 295 15.79 15.77 21.78
N GLN A 296 14.66 15.87 21.08
CA GLN A 296 13.36 16.18 21.65
C GLN A 296 12.57 14.92 22.01
N VAL A 297 13.11 13.73 21.72
CA VAL A 297 12.40 12.45 21.86
C VAL A 297 13.03 11.64 22.98
N ASP A 298 12.21 11.23 23.95
CA ASP A 298 12.61 10.28 24.97
C ASP A 298 12.30 8.85 24.53
N TRP A 299 13.25 8.25 23.81
CA TRP A 299 13.11 6.90 23.26
C TRP A 299 12.92 5.80 24.31
N ALA A 300 13.46 5.98 25.52
CA ALA A 300 13.31 5.00 26.59
C ALA A 300 11.86 4.98 27.07
N THR A 301 11.30 6.16 27.31
CA THR A 301 9.89 6.34 27.71
C THR A 301 8.93 5.76 26.67
N LEU A 302 9.15 5.98 25.36
CA LEU A 302 8.30 5.39 24.30
C LEU A 302 8.27 3.84 24.34
N ARG A 303 9.41 3.21 24.64
CA ARG A 303 9.48 1.76 24.78
C ARG A 303 8.76 1.28 26.04
N GLU A 304 8.94 1.97 27.17
CA GLU A 304 8.27 1.65 28.42
C GLU A 304 6.74 1.75 28.28
N HIS A 305 6.26 2.78 27.59
CA HIS A 305 4.86 2.96 27.24
C HIS A 305 4.30 1.80 26.42
N ARG A 306 5.02 1.36 25.38
CA ARG A 306 4.63 0.19 24.58
C ARG A 306 4.43 -1.05 25.44
N GLU A 307 5.39 -1.32 26.33
CA GLU A 307 5.36 -2.46 27.24
C GLU A 307 4.21 -2.34 28.26
N GLN A 308 4.04 -1.17 28.86
CA GLN A 308 3.00 -0.87 29.84
C GLN A 308 1.59 -1.09 29.26
N HIS A 309 1.35 -0.64 28.03
CA HIS A 309 0.06 -0.77 27.36
C HIS A 309 -0.12 -2.10 26.62
N ARG A 310 0.90 -2.98 26.66
CA ARG A 310 0.98 -4.23 25.89
C ARG A 310 0.67 -4.01 24.42
N ALA A 311 1.17 -2.91 23.89
CA ALA A 311 1.01 -2.57 22.48
C ALA A 311 2.00 -3.37 21.64
N ASP A 312 1.57 -3.77 20.44
CA ASP A 312 2.41 -4.48 19.48
C ASP A 312 3.43 -3.53 18.85
N TYR A 313 3.04 -2.26 18.67
CA TYR A 313 3.83 -1.25 17.97
C TYR A 313 3.82 0.10 18.69
N SER A 314 4.71 0.99 18.24
CA SER A 314 4.78 2.37 18.68
C SER A 314 4.94 3.30 17.51
N LEU A 315 4.29 4.46 17.57
CA LEU A 315 4.37 5.52 16.58
C LEU A 315 4.71 6.84 17.26
N LEU A 316 5.66 7.55 16.70
CA LEU A 316 5.96 8.95 17.01
C LEU A 316 5.45 9.83 15.87
N ILE A 317 4.68 10.86 16.21
CA ILE A 317 4.15 11.83 15.24
C ILE A 317 4.58 13.24 15.62
N GLY A 318 4.98 14.03 14.64
CA GLY A 318 5.20 15.47 14.84
C GLY A 318 5.40 16.23 13.53
N PRO A 319 5.66 17.54 13.59
CA PRO A 319 5.87 18.33 12.39
C PRO A 319 7.26 18.04 11.80
N ASN A 320 7.29 17.72 10.50
CA ASN A 320 8.51 17.58 9.70
C ASN A 320 9.70 16.89 10.41
N PRO A 321 9.60 15.59 10.74
CA PRO A 321 10.73 14.83 11.29
C PRO A 321 11.93 14.90 10.36
N THR A 322 13.08 15.35 10.85
CA THR A 322 14.28 15.56 10.02
C THR A 322 15.56 15.09 10.68
N GLY A 323 16.50 14.66 9.83
CA GLY A 323 17.84 14.22 10.22
C GLY A 323 17.96 12.70 10.39
N GLU A 324 19.06 12.12 9.91
CA GLU A 324 19.29 10.67 9.93
C GLU A 324 19.24 10.05 11.34
N ARG A 325 19.60 10.83 12.36
CA ARG A 325 19.66 10.37 13.74
C ARG A 325 18.28 10.01 14.32
N ILE A 326 17.23 10.78 14.02
CA ILE A 326 15.88 10.47 14.54
C ILE A 326 15.36 9.16 13.95
N PHE A 327 15.62 8.93 12.67
CA PHE A 327 15.20 7.74 11.94
C PHE A 327 15.98 6.48 12.33
N SER A 328 17.30 6.59 12.50
CA SER A 328 18.12 5.49 13.01
C SER A 328 17.75 5.11 14.45
N ARG A 329 17.42 6.09 15.30
CA ARG A 329 16.90 5.84 16.65
C ARG A 329 15.51 5.20 16.63
N GLY A 330 14.58 5.69 15.79
CA GLY A 330 13.29 5.03 15.61
C GLY A 330 13.45 3.56 15.20
N SER A 331 14.39 3.26 14.31
CA SER A 331 14.72 1.88 13.92
C SER A 331 15.26 1.08 15.10
N GLN A 332 16.19 1.65 15.87
CA GLN A 332 16.81 1.01 17.03
C GLN A 332 15.80 0.67 18.15
N TYR A 333 14.82 1.54 18.40
CA TYR A 333 13.81 1.35 19.44
C TYR A 333 12.53 0.69 18.93
N ALA A 334 12.47 0.35 17.64
CA ALA A 334 11.29 -0.16 16.95
C ALA A 334 10.07 0.76 17.10
N VAL A 335 10.29 2.06 16.88
CA VAL A 335 9.27 3.11 16.89
C VAL A 335 9.14 3.65 15.47
N ALA A 336 7.96 3.52 14.88
CA ALA A 336 7.63 4.13 13.59
C ALA A 336 7.57 5.65 13.75
N ILE A 337 7.94 6.41 12.72
CA ILE A 337 8.01 7.87 12.73
C ILE A 337 7.25 8.39 11.52
N MET A 338 6.23 9.18 11.79
CA MET A 338 5.37 9.78 10.76
C MET A 338 5.26 11.29 11.02
N SER A 339 5.15 12.07 9.95
CA SER A 339 4.85 13.49 10.05
C SER A 339 3.34 13.73 10.19
N SER A 340 2.95 14.85 10.81
CA SER A 340 1.56 15.31 10.81
C SER A 340 0.99 15.48 9.39
N GLY A 341 1.84 15.88 8.43
CA GLY A 341 1.46 15.98 7.01
C GLY A 341 1.16 14.64 6.35
N GLU A 342 1.90 13.59 6.68
CA GLU A 342 1.64 12.22 6.19
C GLU A 342 0.34 11.67 6.77
N LEU A 343 0.07 11.87 8.07
CA LEU A 343 -1.21 11.47 8.67
C LEU A 343 -2.38 12.24 8.04
N ALA A 344 -2.23 13.55 7.82
CA ALA A 344 -3.22 14.37 7.12
C ALA A 344 -3.48 13.84 5.70
N GLN A 345 -2.44 13.43 4.97
CA GLN A 345 -2.58 12.84 3.65
C GLN A 345 -3.34 11.50 3.69
N LEU A 346 -3.09 10.68 4.72
CA LEU A 346 -3.83 9.42 4.92
C LEU A 346 -5.32 9.69 5.13
N CYS A 347 -5.71 10.69 5.91
CA CYS A 347 -7.12 11.06 6.09
C CYS A 347 -7.76 11.47 4.75
N LEU A 348 -7.11 12.35 3.99
CA LEU A 348 -7.60 12.79 2.67
C LEU A 348 -7.72 11.64 1.66
N GLN A 349 -6.81 10.66 1.72
CA GLN A 349 -6.87 9.46 0.89
C GLN A 349 -7.99 8.52 1.34
N HIS A 350 -8.15 8.31 2.64
CA HIS A 350 -9.17 7.42 3.21
C HIS A 350 -10.59 7.89 2.89
N GLU A 351 -10.84 9.21 2.87
CA GLU A 351 -12.13 9.76 2.46
C GLU A 351 -12.52 9.36 1.02
N LYS A 352 -11.53 9.30 0.12
CA LYS A 352 -11.76 8.96 -1.29
C LYS A 352 -11.81 7.45 -1.52
N MET A 353 -10.91 6.73 -0.86
CA MET A 353 -10.72 5.28 -1.02
C MET A 353 -10.39 4.66 0.34
N PRO A 354 -11.41 4.31 1.14
CA PRO A 354 -11.22 3.73 2.45
C PRO A 354 -10.41 2.42 2.39
N LEU A 355 -9.47 2.26 3.32
CA LEU A 355 -8.71 1.03 3.49
C LEU A 355 -9.08 0.33 4.81
N GLY A 356 -8.84 -0.97 4.87
CA GLY A 356 -9.05 -1.72 6.10
C GLY A 356 -7.92 -1.51 7.10
N LEU A 357 -8.23 -1.70 8.40
CA LEU A 357 -7.23 -1.69 9.47
C LEU A 357 -6.07 -2.68 9.26
N GLY A 358 -6.29 -3.72 8.45
CA GLY A 358 -5.23 -4.65 8.05
C GLY A 358 -4.19 -4.05 7.11
N ASP A 359 -4.62 -3.14 6.23
CA ASP A 359 -3.72 -2.44 5.30
C ASP A 359 -2.84 -1.44 6.07
N TYR A 360 -3.42 -0.71 7.05
CA TYR A 360 -2.67 0.23 7.88
C TYR A 360 -1.63 -0.40 8.82
N LYS A 361 -1.68 -1.72 9.05
CA LYS A 361 -0.73 -2.40 9.93
C LYS A 361 0.73 -2.22 9.47
N SER A 362 0.96 -2.10 8.15
CA SER A 362 2.32 -1.92 7.61
C SER A 362 2.96 -0.61 8.06
N LEU A 363 2.17 0.41 8.44
CA LEU A 363 2.67 1.69 8.93
C LEU A 363 3.47 1.54 10.22
N PHE A 364 3.19 0.52 11.02
CA PHE A 364 3.75 0.39 12.37
C PHE A 364 4.76 -0.75 12.50
N THR A 365 4.88 -1.59 11.48
CA THR A 365 5.65 -2.85 11.57
C THR A 365 7.16 -2.61 11.63
N SER A 366 7.63 -1.55 10.98
CA SER A 366 9.04 -1.18 10.93
C SER A 366 9.28 0.07 11.76
N GLY A 367 10.33 0.06 12.58
CA GLY A 367 10.82 1.28 13.22
C GLY A 367 11.50 2.22 12.22
N GLY A 368 11.61 3.50 12.56
CA GLY A 368 12.16 4.52 11.68
C GLY A 368 11.07 5.19 10.83
N PRO A 369 11.41 5.79 9.67
CA PRO A 369 10.44 6.50 8.87
C PRO A 369 9.37 5.54 8.35
N VAL A 370 8.10 5.96 8.43
CA VAL A 370 7.00 5.19 7.86
C VAL A 370 7.12 5.14 6.34
N ASP A 371 6.94 3.94 5.77
CA ASP A 371 6.85 3.76 4.32
C ASP A 371 5.38 3.69 3.89
N LEU A 372 4.92 4.74 3.19
CA LEU A 372 3.56 4.84 2.68
C LEU A 372 3.35 4.10 1.35
N SER A 373 4.41 3.56 0.73
CA SER A 373 4.30 2.90 -0.59
C SER A 373 3.28 1.77 -0.60
N HIS A 374 3.22 0.96 0.47
CA HIS A 374 2.24 -0.12 0.58
C HIS A 374 0.80 0.40 0.63
N ILE A 375 0.57 1.55 1.28
CA ILE A 375 -0.75 2.18 1.33
C ILE A 375 -1.11 2.75 -0.04
N ASP A 376 -0.16 3.38 -0.71
CA ASP A 376 -0.36 3.96 -2.02
C ASP A 376 -0.65 2.90 -3.09
N GLU A 377 0.10 1.80 -3.09
CA GLU A 377 -0.17 0.64 -3.94
C GLU A 377 -1.59 0.09 -3.70
N LYS A 378 -2.03 0.00 -2.44
CA LYS A 378 -3.39 -0.44 -2.10
C LYS A 378 -4.45 0.50 -2.63
N ILE A 379 -4.25 1.80 -2.49
CA ILE A 379 -5.16 2.81 -3.03
C ILE A 379 -5.21 2.71 -4.56
N GLU A 380 -4.07 2.58 -5.24
CA GLU A 380 -4.01 2.45 -6.70
C GLU A 380 -4.75 1.19 -7.20
N ILE A 381 -4.58 0.06 -6.51
CA ILE A 381 -5.32 -1.18 -6.81
C ILE A 381 -6.83 -0.94 -6.63
N SER A 382 -7.25 -0.35 -5.51
CA SER A 382 -8.66 -0.08 -5.24
C SER A 382 -9.27 0.90 -6.25
N ILE A 383 -8.53 1.94 -6.68
CA ILE A 383 -8.97 2.87 -7.72
C ILE A 383 -9.15 2.15 -9.05
N ARG A 384 -8.17 1.30 -9.44
CA ARG A 384 -8.26 0.52 -10.68
C ARG A 384 -9.47 -0.40 -10.67
N GLN A 385 -9.71 -1.11 -9.56
CA GLN A 385 -10.85 -2.00 -9.41
C GLN A 385 -12.17 -1.24 -9.47
N ARG A 386 -12.28 -0.11 -8.74
CA ARG A 386 -13.47 0.75 -8.79
C ARG A 386 -13.76 1.21 -10.22
N ASN A 387 -12.73 1.71 -10.92
CA ASN A 387 -12.89 2.19 -12.29
C ASN A 387 -13.31 1.07 -13.24
N LEU A 388 -12.76 -0.15 -13.09
CA LEU A 388 -13.19 -1.31 -13.86
C LEU A 388 -14.66 -1.64 -13.61
N VAL A 389 -15.09 -1.72 -12.35
CA VAL A 389 -16.50 -1.99 -12.00
C VAL A 389 -17.42 -0.93 -12.62
N THR A 390 -17.08 0.35 -12.50
CA THR A 390 -17.85 1.44 -13.12
C THR A 390 -17.90 1.31 -14.64
N ALA A 391 -16.78 0.99 -15.28
CA ALA A 391 -16.71 0.85 -16.73
C ALA A 391 -17.52 -0.35 -17.24
N VAL A 392 -17.45 -1.50 -16.56
CA VAL A 392 -18.25 -2.69 -16.87
C VAL A 392 -19.74 -2.39 -16.74
N CYS A 393 -20.18 -1.80 -15.64
CA CYS A 393 -21.59 -1.42 -15.46
C CYS A 393 -22.04 -0.46 -16.56
N ARG A 394 -21.26 0.59 -16.87
CA ARG A 394 -21.61 1.54 -17.92
C ARG A 394 -21.72 0.88 -19.29
N ALA A 395 -20.77 0.01 -19.64
CA ALA A 395 -20.79 -0.70 -20.90
C ALA A 395 -22.02 -1.62 -21.01
N LEU A 396 -22.35 -2.36 -19.95
CA LEU A 396 -23.58 -3.17 -19.91
C LEU A 396 -24.84 -2.32 -20.09
N ILE A 397 -24.94 -1.18 -19.41
CA ILE A 397 -26.12 -0.30 -19.50
C ILE A 397 -26.27 0.28 -20.91
N ASN A 398 -25.17 0.75 -21.51
CA ASN A 398 -25.21 1.51 -22.76
C ASN A 398 -25.32 0.61 -24.00
N GLU A 399 -24.75 -0.60 -23.95
CA GLU A 399 -24.53 -1.41 -25.15
C GLU A 399 -25.45 -2.63 -25.19
N CYS A 400 -25.87 -3.16 -24.04
CA CYS A 400 -26.66 -4.38 -23.98
C CYS A 400 -28.04 -4.23 -24.64
N SER A 401 -28.61 -3.01 -24.71
CA SER A 401 -29.88 -2.75 -25.39
C SER A 401 -29.81 -2.97 -26.91
N GLU A 402 -28.66 -2.66 -27.52
CA GLU A 402 -28.44 -2.77 -28.96
C GLU A 402 -27.76 -4.08 -29.34
N LEU A 403 -26.80 -4.55 -28.54
CA LEU A 403 -25.98 -5.72 -28.83
C LEU A 403 -26.52 -7.03 -28.21
N GLY A 404 -27.46 -6.93 -27.27
CA GLY A 404 -27.92 -8.08 -26.49
C GLY A 404 -26.95 -8.48 -25.37
N PRO A 405 -27.13 -9.68 -24.77
CA PRO A 405 -26.28 -10.18 -23.70
C PRO A 405 -24.80 -10.15 -24.06
N MET A 406 -23.96 -9.66 -23.14
CA MET A 406 -22.53 -9.45 -23.39
C MET A 406 -21.67 -10.41 -22.57
N SER A 407 -20.69 -11.03 -23.22
CA SER A 407 -19.65 -11.79 -22.52
C SER A 407 -18.54 -10.88 -21.98
N ALA A 408 -17.68 -11.40 -21.10
CA ALA A 408 -16.47 -10.69 -20.67
C ALA A 408 -15.57 -10.28 -21.86
N ARG A 409 -15.55 -11.09 -22.92
CA ARG A 409 -14.82 -10.80 -24.15
C ARG A 409 -15.39 -9.59 -24.90
N ASP A 410 -16.72 -9.51 -25.01
CA ASP A 410 -17.40 -8.40 -25.71
C ASP A 410 -17.17 -7.10 -24.96
N LEU A 411 -17.34 -7.13 -23.65
CA LEU A 411 -17.05 -5.99 -22.77
C LEU A 411 -15.59 -5.56 -22.89
N ARG A 412 -14.63 -6.50 -22.94
CA ARG A 412 -13.23 -6.15 -23.15
C ARG A 412 -13.00 -5.42 -24.47
N LEU A 413 -13.67 -5.82 -25.54
CA LEU A 413 -13.57 -5.16 -26.84
C LEU A 413 -14.17 -3.76 -26.81
N THR A 414 -15.32 -3.59 -26.17
CA THR A 414 -15.96 -2.28 -25.98
C THR A 414 -15.10 -1.35 -25.14
N LEU A 415 -14.65 -1.81 -23.97
CA LEU A 415 -13.81 -1.03 -23.07
C LEU A 415 -12.48 -0.64 -23.71
N ARG A 416 -11.88 -1.50 -24.55
CA ARG A 416 -10.65 -1.14 -25.28
C ARG A 416 -10.87 -0.02 -26.31
N ARG A 417 -12.09 0.12 -26.84
CA ARG A 417 -12.44 1.21 -27.77
C ARG A 417 -12.64 2.53 -27.02
N GLU A 418 -13.29 2.48 -25.86
CA GLU A 418 -13.60 3.67 -25.04
C GLU A 418 -12.38 4.15 -24.22
N PHE A 419 -11.56 3.22 -23.71
CA PHE A 419 -10.44 3.48 -22.81
C PHE A 419 -9.12 2.93 -23.39
N SER A 420 -8.63 3.53 -24.47
CA SER A 420 -7.45 3.04 -25.21
C SER A 420 -6.17 2.95 -24.36
N GLU A 421 -6.05 3.73 -23.29
CA GLU A 421 -4.89 3.78 -22.39
C GLU A 421 -4.98 2.77 -21.22
N GLN A 422 -6.16 2.22 -20.95
CA GLN A 422 -6.39 1.26 -19.86
C GLN A 422 -6.59 -0.15 -20.42
N SER A 423 -5.69 -1.06 -20.05
CA SER A 423 -5.84 -2.48 -20.37
C SER A 423 -6.45 -3.20 -19.17
N TRP A 424 -7.65 -3.75 -19.35
CA TRP A 424 -8.24 -4.75 -18.47
C TRP A 424 -8.28 -6.10 -19.19
N THR A 425 -7.98 -7.15 -18.43
CA THR A 425 -8.00 -8.53 -18.91
C THR A 425 -9.42 -9.07 -18.90
N GLU A 426 -9.64 -10.13 -19.67
CA GLU A 426 -10.93 -10.83 -19.70
C GLU A 426 -11.23 -11.47 -18.34
N ASP A 427 -10.22 -12.05 -17.67
CA ASP A 427 -10.28 -12.56 -16.30
C ASP A 427 -10.77 -11.48 -15.31
N GLU A 428 -10.19 -10.27 -15.35
CA GLU A 428 -10.59 -9.16 -14.46
C GLU A 428 -12.05 -8.75 -14.67
N ILE A 429 -12.52 -8.72 -15.92
CA ILE A 429 -13.91 -8.39 -16.25
C ILE A 429 -14.84 -9.52 -15.79
N GLN A 430 -14.45 -10.78 -15.99
CA GLN A 430 -15.20 -11.94 -15.55
C GLN A 430 -15.37 -11.96 -14.02
N ASP A 431 -14.32 -11.65 -13.27
CA ASP A 431 -14.38 -11.56 -11.81
C ASP A 431 -15.40 -10.50 -11.35
N VAL A 432 -15.47 -9.36 -12.04
CA VAL A 432 -16.47 -8.31 -11.77
C VAL A 432 -17.88 -8.82 -12.06
N LEU A 433 -18.10 -9.45 -13.22
CA LEU A 433 -19.41 -9.97 -13.61
C LEU A 433 -19.92 -11.01 -12.61
N LEU A 434 -19.06 -11.93 -12.15
CA LEU A 434 -19.41 -12.92 -11.14
C LEU A 434 -19.84 -12.30 -9.79
N ILE A 435 -19.20 -11.20 -9.38
CA ILE A 435 -19.59 -10.47 -8.16
C ILE A 435 -20.94 -9.79 -8.37
N LEU A 436 -21.09 -9.07 -9.49
CA LEU A 436 -22.31 -8.33 -9.81
C LEU A 436 -23.53 -9.24 -10.02
N SER A 437 -23.30 -10.46 -10.52
CA SER A 437 -24.32 -11.49 -10.72
C SER A 437 -24.52 -12.41 -9.52
N SER A 438 -23.83 -12.17 -8.41
CA SER A 438 -24.05 -12.95 -7.20
C SER A 438 -25.43 -12.62 -6.59
N ASP A 439 -26.07 -13.62 -5.97
CA ASP A 439 -27.40 -13.45 -5.35
C ASP A 439 -27.47 -12.33 -4.30
N LEU A 440 -26.32 -11.97 -3.69
CA LEU A 440 -26.22 -10.90 -2.70
C LEU A 440 -26.21 -9.50 -3.33
N VAL A 441 -25.68 -9.36 -4.56
CA VAL A 441 -25.57 -8.08 -5.27
C VAL A 441 -26.69 -7.92 -6.28
N GLY A 442 -26.93 -8.94 -7.11
CA GLY A 442 -28.05 -9.00 -8.06
C GLY A 442 -28.13 -7.83 -9.04
N ALA A 443 -26.99 -7.20 -9.37
CA ALA A 443 -26.96 -6.05 -10.27
C ALA A 443 -27.01 -6.46 -11.76
N VAL A 444 -26.58 -7.68 -12.06
CA VAL A 444 -26.46 -8.23 -13.41
C VAL A 444 -26.99 -9.67 -13.39
N GLU A 445 -27.66 -10.10 -14.44
CA GLU A 445 -28.16 -11.48 -14.60
C GLU A 445 -27.30 -12.23 -15.61
N ALA A 446 -27.00 -13.50 -15.30
CA ALA A 446 -26.40 -14.41 -16.27
C ALA A 446 -27.49 -14.85 -17.27
N ALA A 447 -27.28 -14.53 -18.54
CA ALA A 447 -28.09 -15.02 -19.63
C ALA A 447 -27.45 -16.30 -20.19
N PRO A 448 -28.15 -17.44 -20.17
CA PRO A 448 -27.60 -18.69 -20.68
C PRO A 448 -27.36 -18.57 -22.19
N ASP A 449 -26.14 -18.89 -22.61
CA ASP A 449 -25.83 -19.02 -24.03
C ASP A 449 -26.51 -20.30 -24.57
N ALA A 450 -27.33 -20.14 -25.61
CA ALA A 450 -28.10 -21.24 -26.20
C ALA A 450 -27.20 -22.33 -26.83
N GLU A 451 -25.94 -22.02 -27.10
CA GLU A 451 -24.97 -22.94 -27.73
C GLU A 451 -23.90 -23.48 -26.75
N GLY A 452 -24.00 -23.20 -25.45
CA GLY A 452 -23.03 -23.67 -24.45
C GLY A 452 -21.66 -22.96 -24.51
N GLY A 453 -21.63 -21.74 -25.04
CA GLY A 453 -20.47 -20.85 -24.99
C GLY A 453 -20.29 -20.18 -23.61
N PRO A 454 -19.36 -19.21 -23.49
CA PRO A 454 -19.06 -18.54 -22.23
C PRO A 454 -20.30 -17.76 -21.72
N ASP A 455 -20.45 -17.69 -20.39
CA ASP A 455 -21.57 -16.99 -19.76
C ASP A 455 -21.69 -15.54 -20.29
N THR A 456 -22.90 -15.18 -20.69
CA THR A 456 -23.24 -13.82 -21.11
C THR A 456 -24.06 -13.13 -20.03
N TYR A 457 -24.05 -11.80 -20.02
CA TYR A 457 -24.59 -11.02 -18.92
C TYR A 457 -25.44 -9.86 -19.42
N ILE A 458 -26.52 -9.57 -18.68
CA ILE A 458 -27.44 -8.45 -18.92
C ILE A 458 -27.67 -7.67 -17.62
N PRO A 459 -27.99 -6.37 -17.66
CA PRO A 459 -28.47 -5.65 -16.47
C PRO A 459 -29.72 -6.33 -15.88
N ALA A 460 -29.76 -6.50 -14.54
CA ALA A 460 -30.90 -7.14 -13.87
C ALA A 460 -32.19 -6.27 -13.87
N THR A 461 -32.04 -4.96 -14.03
CA THR A 461 -33.13 -4.01 -14.19
C THR A 461 -32.76 -3.01 -15.28
N SER A 462 -33.75 -2.32 -15.86
CA SER A 462 -33.47 -1.12 -16.64
C SER A 462 -32.84 -0.10 -15.69
N LEU A 463 -31.51 -0.04 -15.68
CA LEU A 463 -30.76 0.98 -14.98
C LEU A 463 -30.96 2.27 -15.79
N ASP A 464 -32.05 2.98 -15.52
CA ASP A 464 -32.19 4.37 -15.91
C ASP A 464 -31.08 5.15 -15.17
N VAL A 465 -30.04 5.58 -15.92
CA VAL A 465 -28.93 6.39 -15.41
C VAL A 465 -29.26 7.87 -15.51
#